data_AF-A0A354TF58-F1
#
_entry.id   AF-A0A354TF58-F1
#
_cell.length_a   1.000
_cell.length_b   1.000
_cell.length_c   1.000
_cell.angle_alpha   90.00
_cell.angle_beta   90.00
_cell.angle_gamma   90.00
#
_symmetry.space_group_name_H-M   'P 1'
#
loop_
_entity.id
_entity.type
_entity.pdbx_description
1 polymer ?
#
loop_
_entity_poly.entity_id
_entity_poly.type
_entity_poly.pdbx_seq_one_letter_code
_entity_poly.pdbx_strand_id
1 'polypeptide(L)'
;MLCIEFSDIIQSNKHQVDVLTEVARKHPDPQVPAACQAFSRQVRLVESVVEGTYVIAVEATRKSESLQEIAQVWQATGSLCDKALGVVSGLKDRYRYCGTPELHDRLLDYKLACTRRYEQVQEEILCQTMPTPEGLFPSLT
;
A
#
# COMPACT_ATOMS: atom_id res chain seq x y z
N MET A 1 -22.08 -17.71 -3.38
CA MET A 1 -20.62 -17.44 -3.32
C MET A 1 -20.49 -15.95 -3.08
N LEU A 2 -19.91 -15.54 -1.95
CA LEU A 2 -19.70 -14.11 -1.65
C LEU A 2 -18.40 -13.67 -2.32
N CYS A 3 -18.47 -12.70 -3.23
CA CYS A 3 -17.29 -12.00 -3.73
C CYS A 3 -16.99 -10.84 -2.78
N ILE A 4 -15.74 -10.72 -2.32
CA ILE A 4 -15.29 -9.60 -1.48
C ILE A 4 -14.69 -8.55 -2.41
N GLU A 5 -15.12 -7.29 -2.26
CA GLU A 5 -14.57 -6.18 -3.02
C GLU A 5 -13.16 -5.83 -2.54
N PHE A 6 -12.28 -5.40 -3.44
CA PHE A 6 -10.91 -5.04 -3.06
C PHE A 6 -10.88 -3.88 -2.06
N SER A 7 -11.84 -2.96 -2.15
CA SER A 7 -12.02 -1.87 -1.17
C SER A 7 -12.25 -2.39 0.25
N ASP A 8 -12.96 -3.50 0.41
CA ASP A 8 -13.25 -4.09 1.72
C ASP A 8 -11.99 -4.70 2.34
N ILE A 9 -11.12 -5.29 1.50
CA ILE A 9 -9.80 -5.78 1.90
C ILE A 9 -8.95 -4.62 2.40
N ILE A 10 -8.89 -3.52 1.65
CA ILE A 10 -8.13 -2.32 2.03
C ILE A 10 -8.64 -1.75 3.35
N GLN A 11 -9.97 -1.63 3.51
CA GLN A 11 -10.55 -1.08 4.72
C GLN A 11 -10.27 -1.97 5.95
N SER A 12 -10.41 -3.28 5.81
CA SER A 12 -10.04 -4.25 6.85
C SER A 12 -8.57 -4.13 7.25
N ASN A 13 -7.68 -4.01 6.27
CA ASN A 13 -6.23 -3.94 6.50
C ASN A 13 -5.79 -2.60 7.09
N LYS A 14 -6.47 -1.49 6.77
CA LYS A 14 -6.25 -0.19 7.43
C LYS A 14 -6.49 -0.29 8.93
N HIS A 15 -7.49 -1.06 9.38
CA HIS A 15 -7.73 -1.25 10.81
C HIS A 15 -6.55 -1.93 11.52
N GLN A 16 -5.89 -2.91 10.88
CA GLN A 16 -4.72 -3.58 11.45
C GLN A 16 -3.53 -2.62 11.65
N VAL A 17 -3.41 -1.60 10.80
CA VAL A 17 -2.42 -0.52 10.97
C VAL A 17 -2.75 0.33 12.19
N ASP A 18 -4.02 0.65 12.43
CA ASP A 18 -4.44 1.47 13.59
C ASP A 18 -4.14 0.79 14.93
N VAL A 19 -4.15 -0.55 14.97
CA VAL A 19 -3.77 -1.32 16.17
C VAL A 19 -2.34 -1.02 16.62
N LEU A 20 -1.42 -0.68 15.71
CA LEU A 20 -0.03 -0.32 16.07
C LEU A 20 0.02 0.94 16.96
N THR A 21 -0.80 1.94 16.65
CA THR A 21 -0.94 3.15 17.47
C THR A 21 -1.50 2.81 18.85
N GLU A 22 -2.49 1.92 18.94
CA GLU A 22 -3.06 1.49 20.21
C GLU A 22 -2.06 0.73 21.10
N VAL A 23 -1.22 -0.12 20.51
CA VAL A 23 -0.13 -0.79 21.23
C VAL A 23 0.88 0.24 21.74
N ALA A 24 1.28 1.21 20.93
CA ALA A 24 2.16 2.31 21.35
C ALA A 24 1.56 3.13 22.51
N ARG A 25 0.25 3.35 22.50
CA ARG A 25 -0.46 4.09 23.56
C ARG A 25 -0.49 3.30 24.87
N LYS A 26 -0.72 1.99 24.81
CA LYS A 26 -0.74 1.11 25.99
C LYS A 26 0.63 0.93 26.64
N HIS A 27 1.70 1.16 25.89
CA HIS A 27 3.08 0.97 26.33
C HIS A 27 3.91 2.26 26.22
N PRO A 28 3.62 3.32 27.01
CA PRO A 28 4.28 4.64 26.91
C PRO A 28 5.81 4.57 26.96
N ASP A 29 6.36 3.63 27.75
CA ASP A 29 7.80 3.45 27.91
C ASP A 29 8.32 2.28 27.05
N PRO A 30 9.15 2.54 26.02
CA PRO A 30 9.74 1.50 25.19
C PRO A 30 10.83 0.68 25.91
N GLN A 31 11.34 1.15 27.05
CA GLN A 31 12.39 0.46 27.82
C GLN A 31 11.86 -0.74 28.62
N VAL A 32 10.54 -0.84 28.80
CA VAL A 32 9.92 -2.01 29.39
C VAL A 32 10.05 -3.17 28.38
N PRO A 33 10.71 -4.30 28.71
CA PRO A 33 10.92 -5.38 27.74
C PRO A 33 9.63 -5.90 27.10
N ALA A 34 8.55 -5.99 27.88
CA ALA A 34 7.22 -6.37 27.39
C ALA A 34 6.65 -5.38 26.36
N ALA A 35 6.96 -4.08 26.47
CA ALA A 35 6.54 -3.06 25.52
C ALA A 35 7.19 -3.27 24.15
N CYS A 36 8.52 -3.43 24.11
CA CYS A 36 9.23 -3.63 22.84
C CYS A 36 8.85 -4.96 22.19
N GLN A 37 8.63 -6.02 22.97
CA GLN A 37 8.16 -7.31 22.45
C GLN A 37 6.74 -7.20 21.83
N ALA A 38 5.80 -6.57 22.53
CA ALA A 38 4.45 -6.36 22.03
C ALA A 38 4.45 -5.50 20.75
N PHE A 39 5.27 -4.45 20.75
CA PHE A 39 5.43 -3.56 19.60
C PHE A 39 6.03 -4.28 18.39
N SER A 40 7.13 -5.03 18.59
CA SER A 40 7.80 -5.81 17.53
C SER A 40 6.90 -6.88 16.91
N ARG A 41 5.95 -7.42 17.68
CA ARG A 41 4.93 -8.34 17.15
C ARG A 41 3.95 -7.59 16.25
N GLN A 42 3.49 -6.42 16.66
CA GLN A 42 2.55 -5.63 15.87
C GLN A 42 3.21 -5.05 14.60
N VAL A 43 4.48 -4.67 14.66
CA VAL A 43 5.30 -4.28 13.49
C VAL A 43 5.27 -5.38 12.43
N ARG A 44 5.56 -6.64 12.81
CA ARG A 44 5.52 -7.79 11.90
C ARG A 44 4.12 -8.05 11.33
N LEU A 45 3.07 -7.80 12.12
CA LEU A 45 1.69 -7.93 11.62
C LEU A 45 1.37 -6.86 10.57
N VAL A 46 1.75 -5.60 10.80
CA VAL A 46 1.57 -4.53 9.82
C VAL A 46 2.34 -4.82 8.53
N GLU A 47 3.57 -5.31 8.67
CA GLU A 47 4.38 -5.77 7.55
C GLU A 47 3.67 -6.84 6.71
N SER A 48 3.24 -7.94 7.35
CA SER A 48 2.54 -9.03 6.66
C SER A 48 1.22 -8.58 6.03
N VAL A 49 0.52 -7.63 6.65
CA VAL A 49 -0.71 -7.04 6.09
C VAL A 49 -0.43 -6.25 4.82
N VAL A 50 0.63 -5.43 4.80
CA VAL A 50 0.99 -4.64 3.62
C VAL A 50 1.50 -5.55 2.50
N GLU A 51 2.40 -6.48 2.80
CA GLU A 51 2.90 -7.46 1.84
C GLU A 51 1.75 -8.30 1.26
N GLY A 52 0.87 -8.84 2.11
CA GLY A 52 -0.26 -9.64 1.68
C GLY A 52 -1.24 -8.85 0.80
N THR A 53 -1.54 -7.60 1.17
CA THR A 53 -2.38 -6.71 0.34
C THR A 53 -1.74 -6.46 -1.01
N TYR A 54 -0.44 -6.22 -1.04
CA TYR A 54 0.29 -6.00 -2.29
C TYR A 54 0.24 -7.24 -3.20
N VAL A 55 0.41 -8.45 -2.65
CA VAL A 55 0.27 -9.71 -3.42
C VAL A 55 -1.14 -9.84 -3.98
N ILE A 56 -2.18 -9.55 -3.18
CA ILE A 56 -3.56 -9.57 -3.66
C ILE A 56 -3.77 -8.54 -4.77
N ALA A 57 -3.20 -7.34 -4.65
CA ALA A 57 -3.26 -6.30 -5.68
C ALA A 57 -2.64 -6.76 -7.01
N VAL A 58 -1.48 -7.42 -6.96
CA VAL A 58 -0.85 -8.04 -8.15
C VAL A 58 -1.79 -9.04 -8.80
N GLU A 59 -2.41 -9.92 -8.01
CA GLU A 59 -3.31 -10.96 -8.55
C GLU A 59 -4.64 -10.38 -9.06
N ALA A 60 -5.18 -9.35 -8.42
CA ALA A 60 -6.39 -8.67 -8.87
C ALA A 60 -6.15 -7.93 -10.20
N THR A 61 -5.04 -7.21 -10.31
CA THR A 61 -4.69 -6.43 -11.51
C THR A 61 -4.35 -7.31 -12.70
N ARG A 62 -3.72 -8.48 -12.49
CA ARG A 62 -3.49 -9.48 -13.55
C ARG A 62 -4.78 -10.04 -14.18
N LYS A 63 -5.88 -10.01 -13.45
CA LYS A 63 -7.17 -10.58 -13.87
C LYS A 63 -8.15 -9.53 -14.37
N SER A 64 -7.86 -8.24 -14.18
CA SER A 64 -8.73 -7.16 -14.64
C SER A 64 -8.38 -6.78 -16.08
N GLU A 65 -9.42 -6.54 -16.88
CA GLU A 65 -9.30 -6.02 -18.25
C GLU A 65 -9.48 -4.48 -18.29
N SER A 66 -9.82 -3.86 -17.16
CA SER A 66 -10.10 -2.44 -17.04
C SER A 66 -8.90 -1.69 -16.47
N LEU A 67 -8.28 -0.83 -17.28
CA LEU A 67 -7.18 0.03 -16.81
C LEU A 67 -7.62 0.93 -15.63
N GLN A 68 -8.89 1.36 -15.61
CA GLN A 68 -9.43 2.16 -14.52
C GLN A 68 -9.49 1.35 -13.21
N GLU A 69 -9.91 0.09 -13.25
CA GLU A 69 -9.91 -0.79 -12.08
C GLU A 69 -8.48 -1.07 -11.61
N ILE A 70 -7.57 -1.37 -12.54
CA ILE A 70 -6.16 -1.59 -12.22
C ILE A 70 -5.56 -0.37 -11.51
N ALA A 71 -5.84 0.85 -12.02
CA ALA A 71 -5.38 2.09 -11.39
C ALA A 71 -5.96 2.25 -9.98
N GLN A 72 -7.26 1.98 -9.79
CA GLN A 72 -7.90 2.06 -8.47
C GLN A 72 -7.27 1.08 -7.46
N VAL A 73 -6.96 -0.15 -7.88
CA VAL A 73 -6.29 -1.14 -7.02
C VAL A 73 -4.91 -0.66 -6.57
N TRP A 74 -4.08 -0.14 -7.48
CA TRP A 74 -2.75 0.39 -7.12
C TRP A 74 -2.84 1.62 -6.24
N GLN A 75 -3.76 2.55 -6.53
CA GLN A 75 -3.98 3.73 -5.72
C GLN A 75 -4.44 3.36 -4.30
N ALA A 76 -5.39 2.44 -4.17
CA ALA A 76 -5.90 1.99 -2.88
C ALA A 76 -4.81 1.28 -2.06
N THR A 77 -4.00 0.44 -2.69
CA THR A 77 -2.85 -0.22 -2.05
C THR A 77 -1.78 0.78 -1.61
N GLY A 78 -1.47 1.78 -2.44
CA GLY A 78 -0.61 2.90 -2.07
C GLY A 78 -1.14 3.67 -0.85
N SER A 79 -2.45 3.90 -0.78
CA SER A 79 -3.09 4.57 0.37
C SER A 79 -2.95 3.79 1.69
N LEU A 80 -2.90 2.46 1.64
CA LEU A 80 -2.61 1.63 2.82
C LEU A 80 -1.15 1.83 3.26
N CYS A 81 -0.22 1.86 2.31
CA CYS A 81 1.20 2.13 2.60
C CYS A 81 1.38 3.53 3.20
N ASP A 82 0.70 4.54 2.68
CA ASP A 82 0.71 5.90 3.22
C ASP A 82 0.23 5.97 4.67
N LYS A 83 -0.89 5.28 4.97
CA LYS A 83 -1.41 5.19 6.34
C LYS A 83 -0.39 4.52 7.26
N ALA A 84 0.20 3.40 6.84
CA ALA A 84 1.21 2.68 7.60
C ALA A 84 2.47 3.53 7.84
N LEU A 85 2.95 4.22 6.81
CA LEU A 85 4.09 5.14 6.90
C LEU A 85 3.81 6.28 7.88
N GLY A 86 2.61 6.86 7.85
CA GLY A 86 2.21 7.93 8.78
C GLY A 86 2.29 7.45 10.23
N VAL A 87 1.78 6.26 10.53
CA VAL A 87 1.83 5.68 11.88
C VAL A 87 3.27 5.35 12.27
N VAL A 88 4.02 4.62 11.44
CA VAL A 88 5.39 4.18 11.76
C VAL A 88 6.34 5.37 11.90
N SER A 89 6.21 6.40 11.06
CA SER A 89 7.04 7.60 11.13
C SER A 89 6.87 8.35 12.46
N GLY A 90 5.67 8.37 13.02
CA GLY A 90 5.41 8.97 14.34
C GLY A 90 5.94 8.15 15.52
N LEU A 91 6.26 6.87 15.30
CA LEU A 91 6.66 5.94 16.35
C LEU A 91 8.13 5.49 16.24
N LYS A 92 8.78 5.73 15.10
CA LYS A 92 10.09 5.15 14.78
C LYS A 92 11.19 5.57 15.75
N ASP A 93 11.21 6.83 16.18
CA ASP A 93 12.26 7.33 17.08
C ASP A 93 12.10 6.75 18.49
N ARG A 94 10.85 6.61 18.95
CA ARG A 94 10.51 6.06 20.27
C ARG A 94 10.74 4.54 20.35
N TYR A 95 10.46 3.82 19.26
CA TYR A 95 10.57 2.36 19.20
C TYR A 95 11.68 1.86 18.26
N ARG A 96 12.76 2.65 18.11
CA ARG A 96 13.83 2.42 17.11
C ARG A 96 14.47 1.03 17.09
N TYR A 97 14.41 0.30 18.20
CA TYR A 97 14.99 -1.05 18.33
C TYR A 97 13.95 -2.17 18.28
N CYS A 98 12.69 -1.83 18.02
CA CYS A 98 11.55 -2.77 18.00
C CYS A 98 11.06 -3.03 16.56
N GLY A 99 11.95 -2.90 15.57
CA GLY A 99 11.68 -3.19 14.15
C GLY A 99 11.06 -2.04 13.34
N THR A 100 10.93 -0.84 13.90
CA THR A 100 10.33 0.30 13.20
C THR A 100 11.13 0.83 12.01
N PRO A 101 12.48 0.88 12.03
CA PRO A 101 13.23 1.36 10.87
C PRO A 101 13.09 0.42 9.68
N GLU A 102 13.22 -0.90 9.90
CA GLU A 102 13.12 -1.90 8.84
C GLU A 102 11.71 -1.92 8.23
N LEU A 103 10.67 -1.80 9.06
CA LEU A 103 9.30 -1.67 8.57
C LEU A 103 9.12 -0.38 7.77
N HIS A 104 9.62 0.76 8.26
CA HIS A 104 9.51 2.03 7.56
C HIS A 104 10.09 1.95 6.14
N ASP A 105 11.28 1.36 5.99
CA ASP A 105 11.94 1.24 4.69
C ASP A 105 11.16 0.30 3.74
N ARG A 106 10.67 -0.84 4.23
CA ARG A 106 9.82 -1.73 3.43
C ARG A 106 8.52 -1.06 3.00
N LEU A 107 7.89 -0.28 3.88
CA LEU A 107 6.68 0.47 3.53
C LEU A 107 6.96 1.52 2.44
N LEU A 108 8.13 2.16 2.46
CA LEU A 108 8.55 3.06 1.39
C LEU A 108 8.72 2.31 0.06
N ASP A 109 9.36 1.15 0.08
CA ASP A 109 9.52 0.32 -1.12
C ASP A 109 8.17 -0.08 -1.73
N TYR A 110 7.23 -0.56 -0.90
CA TYR A 110 5.89 -0.90 -1.37
C TYR A 110 5.12 0.32 -1.88
N LYS A 111 5.22 1.47 -1.21
CA LYS A 111 4.60 2.71 -1.67
C LYS A 111 5.14 3.11 -3.04
N LEU A 112 6.45 3.16 -3.21
CA LEU A 112 7.09 3.51 -4.48
C LEU A 112 6.69 2.53 -5.59
N ALA A 113 6.62 1.23 -5.27
CA ALA A 113 6.17 0.20 -6.20
C ALA A 113 4.70 0.39 -6.62
N CYS A 114 3.81 0.79 -5.71
CA CYS A 114 2.42 1.11 -6.02
C CYS A 114 2.29 2.38 -6.86
N THR A 115 3.00 3.44 -6.48
CA THR A 115 3.00 4.72 -7.21
C THR A 115 3.45 4.54 -8.66
N ARG A 116 4.58 3.86 -8.89
CA ARG A 116 5.08 3.61 -10.26
C ARG A 116 4.06 2.85 -11.11
N ARG A 117 3.41 1.83 -10.55
CA ARG A 117 2.39 1.05 -11.27
C ARG A 117 1.14 1.86 -11.57
N TYR A 118 0.70 2.67 -10.61
CA TYR A 118 -0.40 3.60 -10.82
C TYR A 118 -0.08 4.60 -11.95
N GLU A 119 1.10 5.23 -11.92
CA GLU A 119 1.55 6.18 -12.94
C GLU A 119 1.61 5.54 -14.34
N GLN A 120 2.19 4.34 -14.46
CA GLN A 120 2.23 3.59 -15.72
C GLN A 120 0.83 3.34 -16.29
N VAL A 121 -0.13 2.94 -15.46
CA VAL A 121 -1.51 2.68 -15.89
C VAL A 121 -2.21 3.99 -16.28
N GLN A 122 -1.93 5.10 -15.57
CA GLN A 122 -2.46 6.42 -15.97
C GLN A 122 -1.89 6.87 -17.32
N GLU A 123 -0.60 6.65 -17.58
CA GLU A 123 0.01 6.92 -18.88
C GLU A 123 -0.64 6.09 -20.00
N GLU A 124 -0.93 4.82 -19.76
CA GLU A 124 -1.64 3.97 -20.73
C GLU A 124 -3.08 4.46 -21.00
N ILE A 125 -3.81 4.86 -19.96
CA ILE A 125 -5.15 5.46 -20.10
C ILE A 125 -5.08 6.74 -20.94
N LEU A 126 -4.08 7.59 -20.69
CA LEU A 126 -3.87 8.81 -21.47
C LEU A 126 -3.58 8.47 -22.94
N CYS A 127 -2.68 7.51 -23.22
CA CYS A 127 -2.39 7.07 -24.57
C CYS A 127 -3.61 6.55 -25.33
N GLN A 128 -4.54 5.86 -24.66
CA GLN A 128 -5.78 5.37 -25.28
C GLN A 128 -6.79 6.48 -25.59
N THR A 129 -6.69 7.62 -24.91
CA THR A 129 -7.63 8.76 -25.05
C THR A 129 -7.07 9.88 -25.92
N MET A 130 -5.78 9.87 -26.23
CA MET A 130 -5.18 10.84 -27.13
C MET A 130 -5.70 10.68 -28.56
N PRO A 131 -6.06 11.78 -29.24
CA PRO A 131 -6.43 11.72 -30.64
C PRO A 131 -5.24 11.28 -31.49
N THR A 132 -5.51 10.47 -32.52
CA THR A 132 -4.50 10.09 -33.50
C THR A 132 -3.88 11.35 -34.12
N PRO A 133 -2.54 11.53 -34.08
CA PRO A 133 -1.91 12.71 -34.66
C PRO A 133 -2.23 12.81 -36.16
N GLU A 134 -2.63 13.99 -36.61
CA GLU A 134 -2.89 14.25 -38.03
C GLU A 134 -1.62 14.03 -38.85
N GLY A 135 -1.75 13.38 -40.01
CA GLY A 135 -0.62 13.09 -40.92
C GLY A 135 0.28 11.93 -40.52
N LEU A 136 -0.01 11.21 -39.41
CA LEU A 136 0.78 10.05 -38.99
C LEU A 136 0.51 8.80 -39.86
N PHE A 137 -0.71 8.69 -40.38
CA PHE A 137 -1.12 7.62 -41.29
C PHE A 137 -1.46 8.21 -42.66
N PRO A 138 -1.02 7.58 -43.77
CA PRO A 138 -1.41 8.02 -45.10
C PRO A 138 -2.93 7.96 -45.24
N SER A 139 -3.51 9.04 -45.77
CA SER A 139 -4.92 9.06 -46.15
C SER A 139 -5.18 7.94 -47.15
N LEU A 140 -6.07 7.02 -46.78
CA LEU A 140 -6.56 5.96 -47.67
C LEU A 140 -7.42 6.62 -48.75
N THR A 141 -6.77 7.13 -49.79
CA THR A 141 -7.37 7.49 -51.08
C THR A 141 -7.42 6.28 -51.99
#